data_AF-A0A953Z751-F1
#
_entry.id   AF-A0A953Z751-F1
#
_cell.length_a   1.000
_cell.length_b   1.000
_cell.length_c   1.000
_cell.angle_alpha   90.00
_cell.angle_beta   90.00
_cell.angle_gamma   90.00
#
_symmetry.space_group_name_H-M   'P 1'
#
loop_
_entity.id
_entity.type
_entity.pdbx_description
1 polymer ?
#
loop_
_entity_poly.entity_id
_entity_poly.type
_entity_poly.pdbx_seq_one_letter_code
_entity_poly.pdbx_strand_id
1 'polypeptide(L)'
;MTDTHDGSHATPVRNIEDRSFFDVFADHIGEVFLIANPQSFEEGALGPKLQEDFYPAKLIGLGRDYLVFVIPFSHGGGKNAEKEAARQYVPLHSVKRVSFMKSQRVLHL
;
A
#
# COMPACT_ATOMS: atom_id res chain seq x y z
N MET A 1 -27.82 21.73 -36.73
CA MET A 1 -28.10 20.33 -36.33
C MET A 1 -26.89 19.85 -35.55
N THR A 2 -27.15 19.47 -34.30
CA THR A 2 -26.26 18.91 -33.28
C THR A 2 -25.64 17.59 -33.72
N ASP A 3 -24.41 17.30 -33.30
CA ASP A 3 -24.05 16.09 -32.54
C ASP A 3 -22.56 16.16 -32.11
N THR A 4 -22.24 16.43 -30.84
CA THR A 4 -21.98 15.44 -29.74
C THR A 4 -20.71 14.61 -29.99
N HIS A 5 -19.55 15.02 -29.45
CA HIS A 5 -18.90 14.41 -28.27
C HIS A 5 -18.81 12.88 -28.27
N ASP A 6 -17.60 12.35 -28.48
CA ASP A 6 -17.09 11.16 -27.78
C ASP A 6 -15.55 11.24 -27.81
N GLY A 7 -14.81 11.37 -26.71
CA GLY A 7 -15.05 10.75 -25.41
C GLY A 7 -14.09 9.59 -25.13
N SER A 8 -13.07 9.34 -25.95
CA SER A 8 -12.09 8.28 -25.71
C SER A 8 -10.83 8.80 -24.98
N HIS A 9 -10.99 9.17 -23.71
CA HIS A 9 -9.87 9.10 -22.76
C HIS A 9 -9.58 7.61 -22.51
N ALA A 10 -8.89 6.98 -23.45
CA ALA A 10 -8.21 5.72 -23.17
C ALA A 10 -7.21 6.00 -22.05
N THR A 11 -7.52 5.57 -20.83
CA THR A 11 -6.50 5.44 -19.79
C THR A 11 -5.40 4.58 -20.38
N PRO A 12 -4.15 5.07 -20.48
CA PRO A 12 -3.07 4.23 -20.95
C PRO A 12 -2.94 3.05 -19.98
N VAL A 13 -3.29 1.86 -20.46
CA VAL A 13 -2.89 0.62 -19.82
C VAL A 13 -1.37 0.61 -19.99
N ARG A 14 -0.65 1.12 -18.99
CA ARG A 14 0.81 1.07 -18.98
C ARG A 14 1.17 -0.41 -18.99
N ASN A 15 1.79 -0.88 -20.07
CA ASN A 15 2.41 -2.21 -20.10
C ASN A 15 3.44 -2.25 -18.96
N ILE A 16 3.16 -3.05 -17.93
CA ILE A 16 4.03 -3.25 -16.76
C ILE A 16 5.18 -4.22 -17.09
N GLU A 17 5.22 -4.74 -18.32
CA GLU A 17 6.01 -5.92 -18.71
C GLU A 17 7.54 -5.80 -18.52
N ASP A 18 8.09 -4.58 -18.39
CA ASP A 18 9.53 -4.34 -18.20
C ASP A 18 9.90 -3.55 -16.92
N ARG A 19 8.95 -3.33 -16.00
CA ARG A 19 9.22 -2.57 -14.76
C ARG A 19 9.70 -3.50 -13.66
N SER A 20 10.78 -3.12 -12.97
CA SER A 20 11.12 -3.80 -11.73
C SER A 20 9.99 -3.60 -10.73
N PHE A 21 9.77 -4.57 -9.84
CA PHE A 21 8.78 -4.46 -8.77
C PHE A 21 8.93 -3.15 -7.98
N PHE A 22 10.18 -2.67 -7.83
CA PHE A 22 10.52 -1.40 -7.20
C PHE A 22 9.98 -0.18 -7.97
N ASP A 23 10.10 -0.16 -9.29
CA ASP A 23 9.64 0.95 -10.14
C ASP A 23 8.11 1.11 -10.09
N VAL A 24 7.39 0.01 -9.87
CA VAL A 24 5.94 0.04 -9.67
C VAL A 24 5.60 0.82 -8.40
N PHE A 25 6.32 0.60 -7.29
CA PHE A 25 6.05 1.32 -6.05
C PHE A 25 6.56 2.75 -6.05
N ALA A 26 7.62 3.05 -6.82
CA ALA A 26 8.17 4.41 -6.91
C ALA A 26 7.13 5.41 -7.43
N ASP A 27 6.33 5.00 -8.41
CA ASP A 27 5.22 5.78 -8.97
C ASP A 27 4.05 6.00 -7.97
N HIS A 28 4.06 5.30 -6.83
CA HIS A 28 2.96 5.27 -5.86
C HIS A 28 3.37 5.80 -4.48
N ILE A 29 4.55 6.41 -4.36
CA ILE A 29 4.95 7.12 -3.15
C ILE A 29 3.97 8.27 -2.89
N GLY A 30 3.48 8.35 -1.66
CA GLY A 30 2.49 9.33 -1.21
C GLY A 30 1.05 8.82 -1.26
N GLU A 31 0.79 7.69 -1.91
CA GLU A 31 -0.55 7.10 -1.99
C GLU A 31 -0.85 6.19 -0.80
N VAL A 32 -2.15 5.95 -0.58
CA VAL A 32 -2.65 5.07 0.48
C VAL A 32 -2.90 3.67 -0.09
N PHE A 33 -2.31 2.69 0.57
CA PHE A 33 -2.54 1.26 0.34
C PHE A 33 -3.40 0.71 1.47
N LEU A 34 -4.34 -0.17 1.15
CA LEU A 34 -4.96 -1.04 2.13
C LEU A 34 -4.01 -2.21 2.38
N ILE A 35 -3.48 -2.31 3.59
CA ILE A 35 -2.68 -3.46 3.99
C ILE A 35 -3.65 -4.57 4.39
N ALA A 36 -3.60 -5.69 3.68
CA ALA A 36 -4.32 -6.90 3.99
C ALA A 36 -3.36 -7.87 4.68
N ASN A 37 -3.42 -7.92 6.01
CA ASN A 37 -2.55 -8.76 6.82
C ASN A 37 -3.33 -9.89 7.50
N PRO A 38 -3.51 -11.06 6.83
CA PRO A 38 -4.38 -12.14 7.31
C PRO A 38 -3.77 -12.98 8.44
N GLN A 39 -2.50 -12.74 8.80
CA GLN A 39 -1.82 -13.38 9.92
C GLN A 39 -0.97 -12.33 10.61
N SER A 40 -0.89 -12.34 11.95
CA SER A 40 0.01 -11.43 12.68
C SER A 40 1.45 -11.59 12.17
N PHE A 41 1.99 -10.56 11.53
CA PHE A 41 3.34 -10.58 10.99
C PHE A 41 4.28 -10.16 12.13
N GLU A 42 4.99 -11.12 12.72
CA GLU A 42 5.94 -10.85 13.81
C GLU A 42 7.32 -10.39 13.29
N GLU A 43 7.61 -10.62 12.01
CA GLU A 43 8.91 -10.33 11.37
C GLU A 43 9.01 -8.92 10.75
N GLY A 44 8.37 -7.93 11.37
CA GLY A 44 8.63 -6.53 11.01
C GLY A 44 10.07 -6.19 11.40
N ALA A 45 10.95 -5.94 10.41
CA ALA A 45 12.36 -5.65 10.65
C ALA A 45 12.56 -4.48 11.64
N LEU A 46 11.68 -3.47 11.57
CA LEU A 46 11.60 -2.32 12.47
C LEU A 46 10.15 -1.79 12.49
N GLY A 47 9.70 -1.29 13.64
CA GLY A 47 8.36 -0.70 13.83
C GLY A 47 7.43 -1.55 14.70
N PRO A 48 6.22 -1.05 15.03
CA PRO A 48 5.25 -1.77 15.83
C PRO A 48 4.76 -3.07 15.16
N LYS A 49 4.32 -4.04 15.98
CA LYS A 49 3.74 -5.30 15.47
C LYS A 49 2.52 -4.98 14.60
N LEU A 50 2.53 -5.48 13.36
CA LEU A 50 1.38 -5.38 12.48
C LEU A 50 0.28 -6.31 12.99
N GLN A 51 -0.83 -5.73 13.42
CA GLN A 51 -1.99 -6.50 13.84
C GLN A 51 -2.62 -7.21 12.63
N GLU A 52 -3.29 -8.32 12.90
CA GLU A 52 -4.11 -9.01 11.92
C GLU A 52 -5.38 -8.19 11.67
N ASP A 53 -5.36 -7.39 10.61
CA ASP A 53 -6.50 -6.55 10.21
C ASP A 53 -6.29 -6.02 8.78
N PHE A 54 -7.30 -5.31 8.28
CA PHE A 54 -7.24 -4.47 7.09
C PHE A 54 -7.14 -3.01 7.51
N TYR A 55 -6.01 -2.36 7.23
CA TYR A 55 -5.81 -0.97 7.62
C TYR A 55 -5.18 -0.12 6.51
N PRO A 56 -5.57 1.17 6.41
CA PRO A 56 -4.96 2.08 5.46
C PRO A 56 -3.53 2.42 5.92
N ALA A 57 -2.60 2.43 4.98
CA ALA A 57 -1.21 2.78 5.19
C ALA A 57 -0.70 3.66 4.05
N LYS A 58 -0.05 4.77 4.37
CA LYS A 58 0.52 5.65 3.35
C LYS A 58 1.93 5.19 2.99
N LEU A 59 2.19 4.90 1.72
CA LEU A 59 3.54 4.62 1.25
C LEU A 59 4.33 5.94 1.27
N ILE A 60 5.44 6.01 2.00
CA ILE A 60 6.25 7.23 2.13
C ILE A 60 7.67 7.08 1.62
N GLY A 61 8.11 5.86 1.31
CA GLY A 61 9.44 5.63 0.79
C GLY A 61 9.72 4.18 0.48
N LEU A 62 10.88 3.97 -0.14
CA LEU A 62 11.37 2.67 -0.57
C LEU A 62 12.83 2.54 -0.13
N GLY A 63 13.15 1.42 0.49
CA GLY A 63 14.52 0.97 0.76
C GLY A 63 14.92 -0.14 -0.20
N ARG A 64 16.19 -0.54 -0.19
CA ARG A 64 16.73 -1.54 -1.12
C ARG A 64 15.94 -2.86 -1.16
N ASP A 65 15.39 -3.26 -0.02
CA ASP A 65 14.71 -4.53 0.21
C ASP A 65 13.41 -4.38 1.06
N TYR A 66 12.92 -3.16 1.25
CA TYR A 66 11.70 -2.89 2.03
C TYR A 66 10.90 -1.69 1.51
N LEU A 67 9.61 -1.66 1.82
CA LEU A 67 8.71 -0.52 1.66
C LEU A 67 8.55 0.19 3.00
N VAL A 68 8.41 1.53 2.98
CA VAL A 68 8.18 2.32 4.19
C VAL A 68 6.78 2.87 4.18
N PHE A 69 5.96 2.42 5.14
CA PHE A 69 4.59 2.86 5.32
C PHE A 69 4.43 3.71 6.58
N VAL A 70 3.49 4.64 6.55
CA VAL A 70 2.91 5.23 7.76
C VAL A 70 1.59 4.54 8.03
N ILE A 71 1.49 3.90 9.19
CA ILE A 71 0.30 3.16 9.62
C ILE A 71 -0.32 3.84 10.85
N PRO A 72 -1.65 3.77 11.01
CA PRO A 72 -2.28 4.11 12.27
C PRO A 72 -1.96 3.03 13.31
N PHE A 73 -1.27 3.41 14.38
CA PHE A 73 -0.91 2.53 15.49
C PHE A 73 -1.62 2.97 16.77
N SER A 74 -2.26 2.03 17.45
CA SER A 74 -2.93 2.27 18.74
C SER A 74 -2.11 1.66 19.87
N HIS A 75 -1.67 2.48 20.81
CA HIS A 75 -1.06 2.02 22.06
C HIS A 75 -2.17 1.47 22.98
N GLY A 76 -2.43 0.16 22.90
CA GLY A 76 -3.45 -0.53 23.67
C GLY A 76 -4.61 -0.99 22.78
N GLY A 77 -4.96 -2.27 22.87
CA GLY A 77 -5.95 -2.96 22.02
C GLY A 77 -7.41 -2.51 22.17
N GLY A 78 -7.66 -1.22 22.40
CA GLY A 78 -8.98 -0.63 22.43
C GLY A 78 -9.36 -0.03 21.08
N LYS A 79 -10.57 -0.31 20.60
CA LYS A 79 -11.12 0.26 19.35
C LYS A 79 -11.19 1.80 19.32
N ASN A 80 -11.03 2.45 20.47
CA ASN A 80 -11.05 3.90 20.66
C ASN A 80 -9.70 4.49 21.12
N ALA A 81 -8.62 3.71 21.07
CA ALA A 81 -7.29 4.22 21.43
C ALA A 81 -6.83 5.24 20.39
N GLU A 82 -6.24 6.34 20.87
CA GLU A 82 -5.65 7.37 20.02
C GLU A 82 -4.66 6.73 19.05
N LYS A 83 -4.87 6.98 17.75
CA LYS A 83 -4.09 6.37 16.67
C LYS A 83 -2.95 7.30 16.34
N GLU A 84 -1.75 6.92 16.72
CA GLU A 84 -0.52 7.62 16.35
C GLU A 84 -0.03 7.14 14.99
N ALA A 85 0.58 8.04 14.23
CA ALA A 85 1.22 7.68 12.97
C ALA A 85 2.57 7.00 13.26
N ALA A 86 2.66 5.69 13.03
CA ALA A 86 3.90 4.94 13.16
C ALA A 86 4.49 4.62 11.80
N ARG A 87 5.82 4.67 11.69
CA ARG A 87 6.52 4.16 10.50
C ARG A 87 6.69 2.67 10.62
N GLN A 88 6.28 1.95 9.58
CA GLN A 88 6.49 0.53 9.42
C GLN A 88 7.39 0.26 8.23
N TYR A 89 8.33 -0.67 8.43
CA TYR A 89 9.23 -1.14 7.39
C TYR A 89 8.76 -2.55 7.00
N VAL A 90 8.23 -2.68 5.79
CA VAL A 90 7.66 -3.93 5.25
C VAL A 90 8.67 -4.53 4.28
N PRO A 91 9.30 -5.67 4.60
CA PRO A 91 10.24 -6.30 3.69
C PRO A 91 9.58 -6.72 2.37
N LEU A 92 10.27 -6.56 1.24
CA LEU A 92 9.69 -6.92 -0.07
C LEU A 92 9.35 -8.41 -0.17
N HIS A 93 10.12 -9.28 0.49
CA HIS A 93 9.88 -10.72 0.50
C HIS A 93 8.61 -11.12 1.27
N SER A 94 8.10 -10.26 2.16
CA SER A 94 6.82 -10.51 2.85
C SER A 94 5.63 -10.13 1.98
N VAL A 95 5.82 -9.43 0.87
CA VAL A 95 4.73 -9.04 -0.03
C VAL A 95 4.34 -10.23 -0.89
N LYS A 96 3.19 -10.86 -0.58
CA LYS A 96 2.65 -11.98 -1.35
C LYS A 96 2.04 -11.52 -2.68
N ARG A 97 1.35 -10.39 -2.68
CA ARG A 97 0.65 -9.84 -3.84
C ARG A 97 0.38 -8.36 -3.71
N VAL A 98 0.40 -7.65 -4.82
CA VAL A 98 -0.07 -6.26 -4.93
C VAL A 98 -1.22 -6.22 -5.91
N SER A 99 -2.34 -5.62 -5.51
CA SER A 99 -3.52 -5.47 -6.36
C SER A 99 -3.77 -3.98 -6.62
N PHE A 100 -3.76 -3.59 -7.89
CA PHE A 100 -4.08 -2.23 -8.33
C PHE A 100 -5.49 -2.22 -8.94
N MET A 101 -6.45 -1.66 -8.21
CA MET A 101 -7.85 -1.51 -8.63
C MET A 101 -8.15 -0.04 -8.92
N LYS A 102 -9.25 0.22 -9.64
CA LYS A 102 -9.63 1.58 -10.08
C LYS A 102 -9.71 2.61 -8.93
N SER A 103 -10.14 2.19 -7.75
CA SER A 103 -10.34 3.05 -6.57
C SER A 103 -9.48 2.68 -5.36
N GLN A 104 -8.70 1.60 -5.44
CA GLN A 104 -8.03 1.03 -4.29
C GLN A 104 -6.74 0.33 -4.69
N ARG A 105 -5.73 0.43 -3.82
CA ARG A 105 -4.50 -0.33 -3.91
C ARG A 105 -4.41 -1.22 -2.69
N VAL A 106 -4.20 -2.52 -2.88
CA VAL A 106 -4.17 -3.49 -1.79
C VAL A 106 -2.80 -4.16 -1.78
N LEU A 107 -2.13 -4.11 -0.62
CA LEU A 107 -0.89 -4.82 -0.37
C LEU A 107 -1.21 -6.05 0.48
N HIS A 108 -1.00 -7.24 -0.06
CA HIS A 108 -1.17 -8.49 0.66
C HIS A 108 0.17 -8.90 1.27
N LEU A 109 0.19 -9.00 2.60
CA LEU A 109 1.31 -9.51 3.38
C LEU A 109 1.14 -11.00 3.70
#